data_AF-A0A382FN03-F1
#
_entry.id   AF-A0A382FN03-F1
#
_cell.length_a   1.000
_cell.length_b   1.000
_cell.length_c   1.000
_cell.angle_alpha   90.00
_cell.angle_beta   90.00
_cell.angle_gamma   90.00
#
_symmetry.space_group_name_H-M   'P 1'
#
loop_
_entity.id
_entity.type
_entity.pdbx_description
1 polymer ?
#
loop_
_entity_poly.entity_id
_entity_poly.type
_entity_poly.pdbx_seq_one_letter_code
_entity_poly.pdbx_strand_id
1 'polypeptide(L)'
;MKKWKTNSWRNYPVKHIPEYPDKKELDMVLGKIKNFPPLVFAGETRHLKEQLANVVDGKAFLLQGGDCAESFTEFHPDSIRDTFKVMLQMSLVLTYLASLPVV
;
A
#
# COMPACT_ATOMS: atom_id res chain seq x y z
N MET A 1 13.74 -24.09 -2.50
CA MET A 1 12.67 -23.08 -2.34
C MET A 1 11.40 -23.60 -3.00
N LYS A 2 10.23 -23.52 -2.36
CA LYS A 2 8.96 -23.87 -3.04
C LYS A 2 8.77 -22.96 -4.26
N LYS A 3 8.25 -23.49 -5.37
CA LYS A 3 8.02 -22.74 -6.62
C LYS A 3 6.92 -21.70 -6.39
N TRP A 4 7.30 -20.44 -6.19
CA TRP A 4 6.38 -19.34 -5.99
C TRP A 4 5.58 -19.05 -7.27
N LYS A 5 4.28 -18.80 -7.09
CA LYS A 5 3.35 -18.30 -8.12
C LYS A 5 2.37 -17.33 -7.46
N THR A 6 1.78 -16.42 -8.22
CA THR A 6 0.82 -15.41 -7.73
C THR A 6 -0.39 -16.01 -7.00
N ASN A 7 -0.80 -17.24 -7.31
CA ASN A 7 -1.91 -17.95 -6.67
C ASN A 7 -1.48 -18.99 -5.62
N SER A 8 -0.18 -19.15 -5.37
CA SER A 8 0.34 -20.20 -4.48
C SER A 8 -0.06 -20.03 -3.02
N TRP A 9 -0.48 -18.82 -2.60
CA TRP A 9 -0.99 -18.53 -1.26
C TRP A 9 -2.26 -19.30 -0.92
N ARG A 10 -3.07 -19.69 -1.92
CA ARG A 10 -4.31 -20.46 -1.74
C ARG A 10 -4.09 -21.86 -1.16
N ASN A 11 -2.85 -22.34 -1.15
CA ASN A 11 -2.47 -23.64 -0.59
C ASN A 11 -2.10 -23.56 0.91
N TYR A 12 -2.25 -22.41 1.54
CA TYR A 12 -1.90 -22.18 2.95
C TYR A 12 -3.14 -21.76 3.75
N PRO A 13 -3.15 -21.96 5.08
CA PRO A 13 -4.21 -21.45 5.94
C PRO A 13 -4.32 -19.93 5.83
N VAL A 14 -5.54 -19.44 5.67
CA VAL A 14 -5.85 -18.01 5.54
C VAL A 14 -6.90 -17.62 6.57
N LYS A 15 -6.85 -16.36 7.02
CA LYS A 15 -7.79 -15.78 7.99
C LYS A 15 -8.47 -14.57 7.36
N HIS A 16 -9.66 -14.22 7.85
CA HIS A 16 -10.42 -13.01 7.46
C HIS A 16 -10.74 -12.91 5.95
N ILE A 17 -10.88 -14.04 5.25
CA ILE A 17 -11.34 -14.05 3.85
C ILE A 17 -12.87 -14.13 3.84
N PRO A 18 -13.57 -13.21 3.16
CA PRO A 18 -15.03 -13.28 3.06
C PRO A 18 -15.49 -14.47 2.23
N GLU A 19 -16.62 -15.04 2.61
CA GLU A 19 -17.32 -16.06 1.83
C GLU A 19 -18.21 -15.41 0.79
N TYR A 20 -17.76 -15.44 -0.48
CA TYR A 20 -18.58 -15.02 -1.61
C TYR A 20 -19.55 -16.14 -2.01
N PRO A 21 -20.88 -15.88 -2.04
CA PRO A 21 -21.89 -16.88 -2.36
C PRO A 21 -21.83 -17.30 -3.85
N ASP A 22 -21.57 -16.35 -4.75
CA ASP A 22 -21.42 -16.63 -6.19
C ASP A 22 -19.94 -16.64 -6.59
N LYS A 23 -19.41 -17.84 -6.85
CA LYS A 23 -18.03 -18.02 -7.32
C LYS A 23 -17.85 -17.62 -8.79
N LYS A 24 -18.89 -17.76 -9.62
CA LYS A 24 -18.82 -17.38 -11.04
C LYS A 24 -18.73 -15.86 -11.18
N GLU A 25 -19.52 -15.13 -10.40
CA GLU A 25 -19.45 -13.67 -10.34
C GLU A 25 -18.07 -13.20 -9.84
N LEU A 26 -17.56 -13.82 -8.76
CA LEU A 26 -16.21 -13.53 -8.26
C LEU A 26 -15.14 -13.71 -9.34
N ASP A 27 -15.13 -14.85 -10.04
CA ASP A 27 -14.14 -15.14 -11.08
C ASP A 27 -14.27 -14.19 -12.29
N MET A 28 -15.50 -13.78 -12.62
CA MET A 28 -15.75 -12.77 -13.66
C MET A 28 -15.16 -11.41 -13.28
N VAL A 29 -15.40 -10.94 -12.05
CA VAL A 29 -14.86 -9.66 -11.55
C VAL A 29 -13.33 -9.70 -11.46
N LEU A 30 -12.76 -10.78 -10.93
CA LEU A 30 -11.30 -10.98 -10.88
C LEU A 30 -10.69 -10.99 -12.29
N GLY A 31 -11.36 -11.61 -13.26
CA GLY A 31 -10.96 -11.61 -14.66
C GLY A 31 -10.94 -10.19 -15.26
N LYS A 32 -11.91 -9.34 -14.89
CA LYS A 32 -11.97 -7.94 -15.31
C LYS A 32 -10.81 -7.12 -14.71
N ILE A 33 -10.63 -7.18 -13.39
CA ILE A 33 -9.60 -6.41 -12.66
C ILE A 33 -8.19 -6.76 -13.15
N LYS A 34 -7.94 -8.02 -13.50
CA LYS A 34 -6.62 -8.48 -14.00
C LYS A 34 -6.16 -7.73 -15.26
N ASN A 35 -7.09 -7.19 -16.05
CA ASN A 35 -6.79 -6.49 -17.29
C ASN A 35 -6.69 -4.96 -17.13
N PHE A 36 -6.95 -4.43 -15.93
CA PHE A 36 -6.79 -3.01 -15.68
C PHE A 36 -5.30 -2.62 -15.59
N PRO A 37 -4.96 -1.35 -15.92
CA PRO A 37 -3.61 -0.85 -15.73
C PRO A 37 -3.18 -1.00 -14.27
N PRO A 38 -1.88 -1.26 -14.01
CA PRO A 38 -1.37 -1.26 -12.65
C PRO A 38 -1.43 0.15 -12.04
N LEU A 39 -1.61 0.23 -10.72
CA LEU A 39 -1.59 1.52 -10.00
C LEU A 39 -0.18 2.09 -9.84
N VAL A 40 0.85 1.23 -9.84
CA VAL A 40 2.26 1.61 -9.68
C VAL A 40 3.15 0.80 -10.62
N PHE A 41 4.28 1.37 -10.98
CA PHE A 41 5.31 0.73 -11.80
C PHE A 41 6.30 -0.04 -10.93
N ALA A 42 6.86 -1.12 -11.48
CA ALA A 42 7.86 -1.93 -10.78
C ALA A 42 9.14 -1.14 -10.41
N GLY A 43 9.40 -0.01 -11.09
CA GLY A 43 10.50 0.91 -10.75
C GLY A 43 10.26 1.62 -9.43
N GLU A 44 9.03 2.08 -9.18
CA GLU A 44 8.65 2.78 -7.95
C GLU A 44 8.77 1.86 -6.73
N THR A 45 8.37 0.59 -6.85
CA THR A 45 8.54 -0.39 -5.76
C THR A 45 10.02 -0.66 -5.46
N ARG A 46 10.88 -0.69 -6.48
CA ARG A 46 12.34 -0.86 -6.30
C ARG A 46 12.93 0.37 -5.62
N HIS A 47 12.51 1.56 -6.02
CA HIS A 47 12.94 2.81 -5.40
C HIS A 47 12.52 2.89 -3.92
N LEU A 48 11.27 2.58 -3.59
CA LEU A 48 10.80 2.52 -2.21
C LEU A 48 11.61 1.51 -1.38
N LYS A 49 11.93 0.34 -1.95
CA LYS A 49 12.76 -0.67 -1.27
C LYS A 49 14.16 -0.14 -0.93
N GLU A 50 14.79 0.63 -1.82
CA GLU A 50 16.08 1.28 -1.56
C GLU A 50 15.96 2.32 -0.44
N GLN A 51 14.90 3.12 -0.44
CA GLN A 51 14.62 4.08 0.64
C GLN A 51 14.41 3.38 1.99
N LEU A 52 13.64 2.28 2.02
CA LEU A 52 13.43 1.48 3.24
C LEU A 52 14.72 0.81 3.74
N ALA A 53 15.67 0.47 2.85
CA ALA A 53 16.98 -0.01 3.28
C ALA A 53 17.75 1.07 4.07
N ASN A 54 17.66 2.33 3.65
CA ASN A 54 18.23 3.43 4.42
C ASN A 54 17.55 3.61 5.80
N VAL A 55 16.24 3.34 5.90
CA VAL A 55 15.54 3.35 7.20
C VAL A 55 16.08 2.26 8.13
N VAL A 56 16.26 1.03 7.63
CA VAL A 56 16.83 -0.08 8.40
C VAL A 56 18.26 0.22 8.86
N ASP A 57 19.06 0.88 8.03
CA ASP A 57 20.41 1.31 8.35
C ASP A 57 20.48 2.51 9.32
N GLY A 58 19.33 3.05 9.76
CA GLY A 58 19.26 4.24 10.63
C GLY A 58 19.63 5.56 9.93
N LYS A 59 19.61 5.58 8.59
CA LYS A 59 19.94 6.74 7.74
C LYS A 59 18.70 7.53 7.29
N ALA A 60 17.51 7.05 7.58
CA ALA A 60 16.23 7.68 7.29
C ALA A 60 15.17 7.24 8.33
N PHE A 61 14.03 7.92 8.35
CA PHE A 61 12.88 7.58 9.20
C PHE A 61 11.66 7.26 8.33
N LEU A 62 10.85 6.27 8.69
CA LEU A 62 9.62 5.92 7.97
C LEU A 62 8.40 6.60 8.61
N LEU A 63 7.66 7.38 7.84
CA LEU A 63 6.36 7.93 8.23
C LEU A 63 5.26 7.27 7.39
N GLN A 64 4.47 6.41 8.02
CA GLN A 64 3.30 5.78 7.41
C GLN A 64 2.04 6.20 8.14
N GLY A 65 1.05 6.72 7.41
CA GLY A 65 -0.21 7.20 7.97
C GLY A 65 -1.31 7.31 6.90
N GLY A 66 -2.55 7.34 7.36
CA GLY A 66 -3.75 7.36 6.51
C GLY A 66 -4.99 6.92 7.28
N ASP A 67 -6.07 6.68 6.54
CA ASP A 67 -7.35 6.25 7.11
C ASP A 67 -7.28 4.84 7.70
N CYS A 68 -8.12 4.57 8.70
CA CYS A 68 -8.27 3.22 9.23
C CYS A 68 -8.94 2.28 8.22
N ALA A 69 -9.95 2.79 7.52
CA ALA A 69 -10.61 2.13 6.40
C ALA A 69 -11.17 3.20 5.46
N GLU A 70 -10.72 3.20 4.21
CA GLU A 70 -11.25 4.10 3.18
C GLU A 70 -12.69 3.69 2.81
N SER A 71 -13.57 4.67 2.57
CA SER A 71 -14.97 4.44 2.20
C SER A 71 -15.31 5.04 0.84
N PHE A 72 -16.14 4.35 0.05
CA PHE A 72 -16.67 4.87 -1.21
C PHE A 72 -17.51 6.14 -1.03
N THR A 73 -18.18 6.29 0.12
CA THR A 73 -18.99 7.48 0.42
C THR A 73 -18.14 8.72 0.71
N GLU A 74 -16.90 8.50 1.12
CA GLU A 74 -15.96 9.55 1.54
C GLU A 74 -14.88 9.82 0.49
N PHE A 75 -15.06 9.29 -0.73
CA PHE A 75 -14.16 9.53 -1.85
C PHE A 75 -14.31 10.96 -2.39
N HIS A 76 -13.75 11.92 -1.66
CA HIS A 76 -13.78 13.33 -1.98
C HIS A 76 -12.36 13.92 -2.07
N PRO A 77 -12.04 14.74 -3.10
CA PRO A 77 -10.71 15.33 -3.26
C PRO A 77 -10.22 16.13 -2.04
N ASP A 78 -11.12 16.75 -1.30
CA ASP A 78 -10.78 17.52 -0.09
C ASP A 78 -10.19 16.61 1.01
N SER A 79 -10.79 15.44 1.25
CA SER A 79 -10.30 14.48 2.24
C SER A 79 -8.90 13.99 1.88
N ILE A 80 -8.69 13.63 0.61
CA ILE A 80 -7.37 13.19 0.10
C ILE A 80 -6.34 14.31 0.28
N ARG A 81 -6.69 15.54 -0.10
CA ARG A 81 -5.81 16.71 0.02
C ARG A 81 -5.44 16.98 1.48
N ASP A 82 -6.41 16.95 2.37
CA ASP A 82 -6.18 17.37 3.75
C ASP A 82 -5.41 16.29 4.53
N THR A 83 -5.65 14.99 4.27
CA THR A 83 -4.78 13.91 4.76
C THR A 83 -3.35 14.06 4.22
N PHE A 84 -3.18 14.38 2.94
CA PHE A 84 -1.85 14.60 2.35
C PHE A 84 -1.12 15.80 2.97
N LYS A 85 -1.82 16.91 3.26
CA LYS A 85 -1.24 18.07 3.96
C LYS A 85 -0.72 17.70 5.35
N VAL A 86 -1.48 16.93 6.12
CA VAL A 86 -1.06 16.48 7.45
C VAL A 86 0.21 15.63 7.35
N MET A 87 0.25 14.68 6.41
CA MET A 87 1.45 13.86 6.16
C MET A 87 2.68 14.72 5.83
N LEU A 88 2.53 15.74 4.97
CA LEU A 88 3.60 16.67 4.64
C LEU A 88 4.06 17.49 5.86
N GLN A 89 3.13 18.00 6.66
CA GLN A 89 3.44 18.75 7.88
C GLN A 89 4.22 17.91 8.88
N MET A 90 3.80 16.66 9.09
CA MET A 90 4.51 15.71 9.96
C MET A 90 5.90 15.40 9.41
N SER A 91 6.03 15.15 8.09
CA SER A 91 7.32 14.86 7.47
C SER A 91 8.33 16.00 7.66
N LEU A 92 7.88 17.25 7.56
CA LEU A 92 8.72 18.43 7.74
C LEU A 92 9.24 18.54 9.17
N VAL A 93 8.35 18.36 10.15
CA VAL A 93 8.71 18.40 11.58
C VAL A 93 9.68 17.27 11.93
N LEU A 94 9.41 16.05 11.47
CA LEU A 94 10.27 14.88 11.72
C LEU A 94 11.64 15.02 11.05
N THR A 95 11.69 15.52 9.81
CA THR A 95 12.96 15.74 9.10
C THR A 95 13.85 16.72 9.88
N TYR A 96 13.28 17.83 10.37
CA TYR A 96 14.03 18.83 11.12
C TYR A 96 14.52 18.30 12.47
N LEU A 97 13.64 17.64 13.25
CA LEU A 97 13.98 17.19 14.60
C LEU A 97 14.90 15.96 14.61
N ALA A 98 14.70 15.01 13.69
CA ALA A 98 15.54 13.82 13.60
C ALA A 98 16.86 14.07 12.86
N SER A 99 16.96 15.17 12.09
CA SER A 99 18.08 15.42 11.16
C SER A 99 18.31 14.25 10.19
N LEU A 100 17.23 13.56 9.82
CA LEU A 100 17.22 12.43 8.89
C LEU A 100 16.15 12.66 7.81
N PRO A 101 16.36 12.18 6.58
CA PRO A 101 15.32 12.09 5.57
C PRO A 101 14.12 11.28 6.09
N VAL A 102 12.91 11.71 5.74
CA VAL A 102 11.68 10.95 5.99
C VAL A 102 11.22 10.28 4.69
N VAL A 103 10.93 8.98 4.78
CA VAL A 103 10.33 8.14 3.74
C VAL A 103 8.84 8.01 4.01
#